data_AF-A0A1V4AX21-F1
#
_entry.id   AF-A0A1V4AX21-F1
#
_cell.length_a   1.000
_cell.length_b   1.000
_cell.length_c   1.000
_cell.angle_alpha   90.00
_cell.angle_beta   90.00
_cell.angle_gamma   90.00
#
_symmetry.space_group_name_H-M   'P 1'
#
loop_
_entity.id
_entity.type
_entity.pdbx_description
1 polymer ?
#
loop_
_entity_poly.entity_id
_entity_poly.type
_entity_poly.pdbx_seq_one_letter_code
_entity_poly.pdbx_strand_id
1 'polypeptide(L)'
;MIDHIVYLDNNATTQVDGRVLAEMIPFFTQYYGNPSSRYYPQAEIAKKAIEKSRFQCAKLIGAKPHEIIFTSGATESNNLDV
;
A
#
# COMPACT_ATOMS: atom_id res chain seq x y z
N MET A 1 20.83 -24.64 -9.00
CA MET A 1 20.44 -23.21 -9.03
C MET A 1 19.61 -23.03 -10.28
N ILE A 2 18.37 -22.57 -10.16
CA ILE A 2 17.54 -22.29 -11.34
C ILE A 2 17.84 -20.84 -11.71
N ASP A 3 18.88 -20.62 -12.50
CA ASP A 3 19.42 -19.27 -12.71
C ASP A 3 18.51 -18.37 -13.55
N HIS A 4 17.51 -18.89 -14.25
CA HIS A 4 16.47 -18.08 -14.90
C HIS A 4 15.16 -18.84 -15.04
N ILE A 5 14.22 -18.60 -14.11
CA ILE A 5 12.82 -18.99 -14.30
C ILE A 5 12.12 -17.87 -15.07
N VAL A 6 11.51 -18.20 -16.21
CA VAL A 6 10.58 -17.28 -16.87
C VAL A 6 9.26 -17.33 -16.10
N TYR A 7 8.93 -16.24 -15.41
CA TYR A 7 7.72 -16.15 -14.60
C TYR A 7 6.51 -15.79 -15.48
N LEU A 8 5.62 -16.76 -15.71
CA LEU A 8 4.42 -16.61 -16.54
C LEU A 8 3.12 -16.65 -15.71
N ASP A 9 3.19 -16.51 -14.39
CA ASP A 9 2.04 -16.62 -13.46
C ASP A 9 1.68 -15.29 -12.78
N ASN A 10 1.76 -14.18 -13.52
CA ASN A 10 1.46 -12.84 -12.98
C ASN A 10 -0.01 -12.67 -12.55
N ASN A 11 -0.89 -13.60 -12.90
CA ASN A 11 -2.28 -13.61 -12.43
C ASN A 11 -2.39 -14.09 -10.97
N ALA A 12 -1.47 -14.95 -10.49
CA ALA A 12 -1.44 -15.36 -9.09
C ALA A 12 -0.88 -14.23 -8.20
N THR A 13 0.22 -13.61 -8.62
CA THR A 13 0.78 -12.38 -8.02
C THR A 13 1.84 -11.80 -8.95
N THR A 14 2.22 -10.54 -8.76
CA THR A 14 3.25 -9.88 -9.58
C THR A 14 4.58 -9.76 -8.83
N GLN A 15 5.70 -9.81 -9.54
CA GLN A 15 6.97 -9.37 -8.98
C GLN A 15 6.84 -7.91 -8.52
N VAL A 16 7.29 -7.62 -7.29
CA VAL A 16 7.27 -6.26 -6.75
C VAL A 16 8.21 -5.37 -7.58
N ASP A 17 7.69 -4.26 -8.11
CA ASP A 17 8.50 -3.25 -8.79
C ASP A 17 9.51 -2.65 -7.80
N GLY A 18 10.78 -2.53 -8.21
CA GLY A 18 11.85 -2.00 -7.34
C GLY A 18 11.55 -0.61 -6.79
N ARG A 19 10.77 0.22 -7.51
CA ARG A 19 10.32 1.54 -7.05
C ARG A 19 9.33 1.43 -5.89
N VAL A 20 8.43 0.44 -5.94
CA VAL A 20 7.48 0.18 -4.84
C VAL A 20 8.24 -0.27 -3.60
N LEU A 21 9.19 -1.20 -3.76
CA LEU A 21 10.00 -1.67 -2.64
C LEU A 21 10.80 -0.54 -1.98
N ALA A 22 11.44 0.31 -2.80
CA ALA A 22 12.21 1.46 -2.31
C ALA A 22 11.36 2.45 -1.51
N GLU A 23 10.12 2.73 -1.93
CA GLU A 23 9.20 3.61 -1.20
C GLU A 23 8.70 2.96 0.11
N MET A 24 8.59 1.63 0.18
CA MET A 24 8.10 0.93 1.36
C MET A 24 9.16 0.74 2.46
N ILE A 25 10.42 0.47 2.09
CA ILE A 25 11.51 0.19 3.06
C ILE A 25 11.62 1.22 4.21
N PRO A 26 11.50 2.54 3.98
CA PRO A 26 11.54 3.52 5.07
C PRO A 26 10.48 3.27 6.14
N PHE A 27 9.29 2.78 5.80
CA PHE A 27 8.21 2.51 6.76
C PHE A 27 8.39 1.21 7.54
N PHE A 28 9.23 0.29 7.05
CA PHE A 28 9.64 -0.91 7.78
C PHE A 28 10.84 -0.70 8.69
N THR A 29 11.55 0.42 8.57
CA THR A 29 12.84 0.64 9.25
C THR A 29 12.90 1.93 10.07
N GLN A 30 12.54 3.08 9.48
CA GLN A 30 12.73 4.41 10.07
C GLN A 30 11.40 5.07 10.50
N TYR A 31 10.33 4.83 9.76
CA TYR A 31 9.02 5.48 9.91
C TYR A 31 7.92 4.48 10.27
N TYR A 32 8.12 3.74 11.37
CA TYR A 32 7.23 2.66 11.83
C TYR A 32 6.11 3.13 12.79
N GLY A 33 5.77 4.42 12.76
CA GLY A 33 4.73 4.99 13.62
C GLY A 33 3.33 4.47 13.30
N ASN A 34 2.47 4.37 14.31
CA ASN A 34 1.07 4.02 14.12
C ASN A 34 0.29 5.25 13.59
N PRO A 35 -0.29 5.21 12.37
CA PRO A 35 -0.99 6.35 11.77
C PRO A 35 -2.27 6.77 12.52
N SER A 36 -2.81 5.92 13.39
CA SER A 36 -3.97 6.24 14.24
C SER A 36 -3.59 6.98 15.53
N SER A 37 -2.30 7.02 15.87
CA SER A 37 -1.80 7.77 17.03
C SER A 37 -1.75 9.27 16.72
N ARG A 38 -1.92 10.11 17.75
CA ARG A 38 -1.90 11.59 17.62
C ARG A 38 -0.77 12.28 18.38
N TYR A 39 0.08 11.51 19.05
CA TYR A 39 0.88 12.03 20.17
C TYR A 39 2.38 12.17 19.88
N TYR A 40 2.88 11.69 18.74
CA TYR A 40 4.31 11.68 18.45
C TYR A 40 4.63 11.87 16.95
N PRO A 41 5.80 12.42 16.61
CA PRO A 41 6.13 12.81 15.23
C PRO A 41 6.04 11.67 14.21
N GLN A 42 6.47 10.45 14.55
CA GLN A 42 6.38 9.31 13.63
C GLN A 42 4.93 8.94 13.28
N ALA A 43 3.96 9.17 14.18
CA ALA A 43 2.55 8.95 13.88
C ALA A 43 2.05 9.92 12.79
N GLU A 44 2.48 11.17 12.84
CA GLU A 44 2.14 12.18 11.82
C GLU A 44 2.77 11.85 10.46
N ILE A 45 4.02 11.34 10.45
CA ILE A 45 4.68 10.87 9.22
C ILE A 45 3.88 9.70 8.62
N ALA A 46 3.53 8.70 9.42
CA ALA A 46 2.76 7.54 8.97
C ALA A 46 1.36 7.94 8.46
N LYS A 47 0.68 8.85 9.16
CA LYS A 47 -0.62 9.37 8.76
C LYS A 47 -0.55 10.06 7.39
N LYS A 48 0.43 10.95 7.19
CA LYS A 48 0.65 11.62 5.89
C LYS A 48 0.95 10.63 4.78
N ALA A 49 1.68 9.55 5.07
CA ALA A 49 1.95 8.50 4.09
C ALA A 49 0.66 7.80 3.65
N ILE A 50 -0.21 7.43 4.60
CA ILE A 50 -1.53 6.85 4.30
C ILE A 50 -2.41 7.82 3.50
N GLU A 51 -2.42 9.11 3.85
CA GLU A 51 -3.17 10.15 3.11
C GLU A 51 -2.65 10.31 1.66
N LYS A 52 -1.32 10.33 1.48
CA LYS A 52 -0.69 10.37 0.15
C LYS A 52 -1.07 9.14 -0.68
N SER A 53 -0.98 7.93 -0.11
CA SER A 53 -1.36 6.69 -0.78
C SER A 53 -2.84 6.71 -1.18
N ARG A 54 -3.72 7.21 -0.30
CA ARG A 54 -5.15 7.34 -0.57
C ARG A 54 -5.42 8.25 -1.77
N PHE A 55 -4.74 9.40 -1.83
CA PHE A 55 -4.83 10.31 -2.96
C PHE A 55 -4.34 9.68 -4.27
N GLN A 56 -3.23 8.93 -4.23
CA GLN A 56 -2.70 8.24 -5.41
C GLN A 56 -3.68 7.18 -5.95
N CYS A 57 -4.27 6.36 -5.07
CA CYS A 57 -5.29 5.38 -5.45
C CYS A 57 -6.53 6.06 -6.03
N ALA A 58 -7.04 7.11 -5.37
CA ALA A 58 -8.21 7.86 -5.84
C ALA A 58 -7.97 8.44 -7.24
N LYS A 59 -6.81 9.08 -7.45
CA LYS A 59 -6.44 9.65 -8.75
C LYS A 59 -6.36 8.59 -9.85
N LEU A 60 -5.86 7.39 -9.55
CA LEU A 60 -5.73 6.30 -10.52
C LEU A 60 -7.08 5.86 -11.10
N ILE A 61 -8.12 5.82 -10.27
CA ILE A 61 -9.45 5.32 -10.66
C ILE A 61 -10.49 6.42 -10.88
N GLY A 62 -10.11 7.69 -10.74
CA GLY A 62 -11.01 8.84 -10.90
C GLY A 62 -11.98 9.06 -9.73
N ALA A 63 -11.67 8.54 -8.54
CA ALA A 63 -12.46 8.73 -7.32
C ALA A 63 -11.99 9.94 -6.49
N LYS A 64 -12.77 10.31 -5.48
CA LYS A 64 -12.37 11.25 -4.43
C LYS A 64 -11.61 10.51 -3.33
N PRO A 65 -10.63 11.15 -2.66
CA PRO A 65 -9.85 10.46 -1.61
C PRO A 65 -10.70 9.84 -0.50
N HIS A 66 -11.81 10.46 -0.09
CA HIS A 66 -12.66 9.92 0.97
C HIS A 66 -13.50 8.70 0.55
N GLU A 67 -13.57 8.39 -0.75
CA GLU A 67 -14.25 7.19 -1.27
C GLU A 67 -13.34 5.96 -1.24
N ILE A 68 -12.03 6.12 -0.98
CA ILE A 68 -11.08 5.02 -0.89
C ILE A 68 -11.08 4.46 0.54
N ILE A 69 -11.30 3.15 0.68
CA ILE A 69 -11.11 2.39 1.91
C ILE A 69 -9.98 1.38 1.67
N PHE A 70 -9.00 1.32 2.59
CA PHE A 70 -7.94 0.32 2.52
C PHE A 70 -8.38 -0.94 3.25
N THR A 71 -8.30 -2.08 2.58
CA THR A 71 -8.53 -3.42 3.12
C THR A 71 -7.24 -4.24 3.03
N SER A 72 -7.23 -5.47 3.54
CA SER A 72 -6.11 -6.40 3.40
C SER A 72 -5.95 -6.97 1.98
N GLY A 73 -6.98 -6.84 1.14
CA GLY A 73 -6.95 -7.29 -0.25
C GLY A 73 -8.33 -7.37 -0.89
N ALA A 74 -8.37 -7.74 -2.18
CA ALA A 74 -9.60 -7.77 -2.98
C ALA A 74 -10.67 -8.71 -2.41
N THR A 75 -10.28 -9.85 -1.83
CA THR A 75 -11.23 -10.80 -1.20
C THR A 75 -11.98 -10.15 -0.04
N GLU A 76 -11.30 -9.38 0.83
CA GLU A 76 -11.97 -8.66 1.92
C GLU A 76 -12.86 -7.54 1.36
N SER A 77 -12.38 -6.79 0.36
CA SER A 77 -13.19 -5.75 -0.29
C SER A 77 -14.50 -6.30 -0.85
N ASN A 78 -14.47 -7.46 -1.51
CA ASN A 78 -15.67 -8.11 -2.03
C ASN A 78 -16.63 -8.54 -0.92
N ASN A 79 -16.12 -8.90 0.27
CA ASN A 79 -16.98 -9.27 1.41
C ASN A 79 -17.54 -8.05 2.15
N LEU A 80 -16.87 -6.90 2.08
CA LEU A 80 -17.33 -5.66 2.70
C LEU A 80 -18.54 -5.05 1.96
N ASP A 81 -18.66 -5.33 0.66
CA ASP A 81 -19.73 -4.83 -0.22
C ASP A 81 -21.05 -5.63 -0.11
N VAL A 82 -21.07 -6.71 0.69
CA VAL A 82 -22.25 -7.52 1.00
C VAL A 82 -22.82 -7.15 2.36
#